data_AF-A0A9K3GLW3-F1
#
_entry.id   AF-A0A9K3GLW3-F1
#
_cell.length_a   1.000
_cell.length_b   1.000
_cell.length_c   1.000
_cell.angle_alpha   90.00
_cell.angle_beta   90.00
_cell.angle_gamma   90.00
#
_symmetry.space_group_name_H-M   'P 1'
#
loop_
_entity.id
_entity.type
_entity.pdbx_description
1 polymer ?
#
loop_
_entity_poly.entity_id
_entity_poly.type
_entity_poly.pdbx_seq_one_letter_code
_entity_poly.pdbx_strand_id
1 'polypeptide(L)'
;NGWALIAESGIASHFTRVRYRQLRLLYIELVIETDPSSNFDFTRRNVTLDRVVHTMQWESVEGALAAFLQSPDEKAIASTRFTLLALIIKLADLSNPFRPREVAVIYAECVMREFFNQGDKELIYDHSIALPPHQDRYAYPGNMNTCQVSFIRGLVLPLLKLFTDTMDALGTVSSDTLLQEIKANVEMNLKAWEGNDEAQMQRERERLQYATPQKPKTLPPLPNAEKEPSRDGEGERG
;
A
#
# COMPACT_ATOMS: atom_id res chain seq x y z
N ASN A 1 -2.67 15.02 -15.68
CA ASN A 1 -1.93 14.50 -14.50
C ASN A 1 -2.30 15.37 -13.29
N GLY A 2 -2.16 14.89 -12.05
CA GLY A 2 -2.65 15.62 -10.87
C GLY A 2 -2.03 17.02 -10.68
N TRP A 3 -0.75 17.19 -11.01
CA TRP A 3 -0.07 18.49 -10.95
C TRP A 3 -0.67 19.54 -11.91
N ALA A 4 -1.10 19.13 -13.11
CA ALA A 4 -1.73 20.05 -14.07
C ALA A 4 -2.96 20.72 -13.47
N LEU A 5 -3.81 19.97 -12.76
CA LEU A 5 -5.00 20.51 -12.10
C LEU A 5 -4.64 21.56 -11.03
N ILE A 6 -3.59 21.29 -10.23
CA ILE A 6 -3.09 22.26 -9.23
C ILE A 6 -2.59 23.53 -9.92
N ALA A 7 -1.82 23.40 -11.00
CA ALA A 7 -1.28 24.52 -11.75
C ALA A 7 -2.40 25.36 -12.40
N GLU A 8 -3.39 24.71 -13.01
CA GLU A 8 -4.54 25.34 -13.68
C GLU A 8 -5.48 26.03 -12.69
N SER A 9 -5.64 25.50 -11.48
CA SER A 9 -6.51 26.09 -10.45
C SER A 9 -6.07 27.47 -9.97
N GLY A 10 -4.80 27.84 -10.17
CA GLY A 10 -4.24 29.09 -9.67
C GLY A 10 -4.03 29.13 -8.15
N ILE A 11 -4.22 28.01 -7.42
CA ILE A 11 -4.08 27.98 -5.95
C ILE A 11 -2.67 28.40 -5.47
N ALA A 12 -1.64 28.12 -6.27
CA ALA A 12 -0.25 28.49 -5.99
C ALA A 12 0.23 29.75 -6.76
N SER A 13 -0.69 30.54 -7.35
CA SER A 13 -0.36 31.71 -8.17
C SER A 13 0.39 32.82 -7.42
N HIS A 14 0.17 32.92 -6.11
CA HIS A 14 0.83 33.89 -5.23
C HIS A 14 2.22 33.44 -4.74
N PHE A 15 2.66 32.22 -5.09
CA PHE A 15 3.98 31.73 -4.71
C PHE A 15 5.05 32.37 -5.57
N THR A 16 6.21 32.67 -4.97
CA THR A 16 7.40 33.02 -5.73
C THR A 16 7.82 31.85 -6.62
N ARG A 17 8.55 32.13 -7.70
CA ARG A 17 9.04 31.10 -8.64
C ARG A 17 9.82 29.98 -7.93
N VAL A 18 10.57 30.32 -6.88
CA VAL A 18 11.34 29.36 -6.07
C VAL A 18 10.39 28.47 -5.26
N ARG A 19 9.45 29.06 -4.51
CA ARG A 19 8.47 28.29 -3.71
C ARG A 19 7.59 27.40 -4.57
N TYR A 20 7.17 27.88 -5.73
CA TYR A 20 6.39 27.10 -6.68
C TYR A 20 7.16 25.85 -7.15
N ARG A 21 8.45 26.00 -7.47
CA ARG A 21 9.31 24.85 -7.84
C ARG A 21 9.50 23.87 -6.69
N GLN A 22 9.71 24.37 -5.47
CA GLN A 22 9.85 23.52 -4.28
C GLN A 22 8.56 22.73 -3.99
N LEU A 23 7.40 23.39 -4.04
CA LEU A 23 6.11 22.72 -3.91
C LEU A 23 5.92 21.64 -4.96
N ARG A 24 6.27 21.94 -6.22
CA ARG A 24 6.17 20.98 -7.32
C ARG A 24 7.02 19.73 -7.10
N LEU A 25 8.28 19.93 -6.71
CA LEU A 25 9.20 18.81 -6.45
C LEU A 25 8.69 17.98 -5.29
N LEU A 26 8.32 18.61 -4.17
CA LEU A 26 7.78 17.92 -3.01
C LEU A 26 6.51 17.12 -3.35
N TYR A 27 5.58 17.71 -4.12
CA TYR A 27 4.38 17.01 -4.58
C TYR A 27 4.74 15.75 -5.39
N ILE A 28 5.64 15.88 -6.36
CA ILE A 28 6.03 14.76 -7.22
C ILE A 28 6.69 13.66 -6.40
N GLU A 29 7.64 14.02 -5.54
CA GLU A 29 8.36 13.06 -4.71
C GLU A 29 7.44 12.34 -3.72
N LEU A 30 6.51 13.04 -3.07
CA LEU A 30 5.55 12.43 -2.14
C LEU A 30 4.56 11.50 -2.85
N VAL A 31 4.11 11.84 -4.06
CA VAL A 31 3.24 10.96 -4.87
C VAL A 31 3.99 9.70 -5.33
N ILE A 32 5.28 9.81 -5.66
CA ILE A 32 6.09 8.63 -5.99
C ILE A 32 6.23 7.73 -4.76
N GLU A 33 6.38 8.32 -3.58
CA GLU A 33 6.44 7.56 -2.33
C GLU A 33 5.10 6.90 -1.96
N THR A 34 3.97 7.08 -2.66
CA THR A 34 2.78 6.23 -2.42
C THR A 34 2.82 4.91 -3.18
N ASP A 35 3.84 4.67 -4.00
CA ASP A 35 4.01 3.38 -4.67
C ASP A 35 4.23 2.26 -3.64
N PRO A 36 3.31 1.27 -3.54
CA PRO A 36 3.41 0.20 -2.55
C PRO A 36 4.66 -0.68 -2.71
N SER A 37 5.23 -0.76 -3.92
CA SER A 37 6.46 -1.54 -4.16
C SER A 37 7.68 -0.99 -3.41
N SER A 38 7.67 0.32 -3.10
CA SER A 38 8.77 0.99 -2.40
C SER A 38 8.72 0.87 -0.88
N ASN A 39 7.62 0.38 -0.30
CA ASN A 39 7.37 0.43 1.14
C ASN A 39 8.38 -0.41 1.96
N PHE A 40 8.76 -1.57 1.45
CA PHE A 40 9.75 -2.42 2.13
C PHE A 40 11.13 -1.75 2.16
N ASP A 41 11.56 -1.22 1.02
CA ASP A 41 12.80 -0.46 0.90
C ASP A 41 12.77 0.82 1.73
N PHE A 42 11.62 1.49 1.82
CA PHE A 42 11.44 2.67 2.65
C PHE A 42 11.68 2.34 4.13
N THR A 43 11.02 1.29 4.64
CA THR A 43 11.18 0.86 6.04
C THR A 43 12.64 0.47 6.31
N ARG A 44 13.26 -0.29 5.41
CA ARG A 44 14.67 -0.71 5.56
C ARG A 44 15.65 0.46 5.53
N ARG A 45 15.48 1.43 4.62
CA ARG A 45 16.34 2.63 4.52
C ARG A 45 16.20 3.52 5.75
N ASN A 46 14.99 3.63 6.30
CA ASN A 46 14.66 4.58 7.35
C ASN A 46 14.56 3.97 8.75
N VAL A 47 14.90 2.68 8.92
CA VAL A 47 15.22 2.07 10.22
C VAL A 47 16.24 2.91 11.00
N THR A 48 17.07 3.71 10.32
CA THR A 48 18.07 4.59 10.95
C THR A 48 17.49 5.84 11.62
N LEU A 49 16.21 6.21 11.38
CA LEU A 49 15.56 7.25 12.19
C LEU A 49 15.57 6.86 13.67
N ASP A 50 15.35 5.57 13.96
CA ASP A 50 15.47 4.97 15.30
C ASP A 50 16.82 5.28 15.97
N ARG A 51 17.91 5.32 15.17
CA ARG A 51 19.27 5.57 15.65
C ARG A 51 19.57 7.05 15.94
N VAL A 52 19.06 7.96 15.10
CA VAL A 52 19.26 9.41 15.26
C VAL A 52 18.50 9.93 16.48
N VAL A 53 17.32 9.38 16.75
CA VAL A 53 16.53 9.86 17.89
C VAL A 53 16.96 9.21 19.21
N HIS A 54 17.44 7.96 19.22
CA HIS A 54 17.98 7.35 20.44
C HIS A 54 19.35 7.91 20.91
N THR A 55 20.13 8.56 20.03
CA THR A 55 21.41 9.16 20.46
C THR A 55 21.24 10.50 21.15
N MET A 56 20.08 11.13 21.05
CA MET A 56 19.83 12.46 21.57
C MET A 56 18.72 12.36 22.61
N GLN A 57 19.10 12.36 23.89
CA GLN A 57 18.19 12.33 25.04
C GLN A 57 17.45 13.67 25.13
N TRP A 58 16.44 13.88 24.30
CA TRP A 58 15.70 15.14 24.25
C TRP A 58 14.74 15.28 25.43
N GLU A 59 14.75 16.45 26.07
CA GLU A 59 13.88 16.76 27.21
C GLU A 59 12.44 17.13 26.78
N SER A 60 12.21 17.53 25.52
CA SER A 60 10.88 17.86 24.99
C SER A 60 10.77 17.76 23.47
N VAL A 61 9.54 17.60 22.97
CA VAL A 61 9.18 17.60 21.54
C VAL A 61 9.60 18.88 20.84
N GLU A 62 9.27 20.02 21.43
CA GLU A 62 9.62 21.32 20.87
C GLU A 62 11.11 21.54 20.87
N GLY A 63 11.84 21.03 21.88
CA GLY A 63 13.30 21.02 21.90
C GLY A 63 13.91 20.14 20.82
N ALA A 64 13.43 18.91 20.62
CA ALA A 64 13.90 17.99 19.59
C ALA A 64 13.61 18.53 18.18
N LEU A 65 12.38 18.99 17.95
CA LEU A 65 11.96 19.55 16.67
C LEU A 65 12.65 20.89 16.40
N ALA A 66 12.82 21.76 17.40
CA ALA A 66 13.54 23.01 17.25
C ALA A 66 15.03 22.77 17.00
N ALA A 67 15.70 21.90 17.77
CA ALA A 67 17.11 21.56 17.53
C ALA A 67 17.32 20.89 16.17
N PHE A 68 16.37 20.06 15.75
CA PHE A 68 16.34 19.49 14.42
C PHE A 68 16.20 20.57 13.35
N LEU A 69 15.16 21.42 13.44
CA LEU A 69 14.90 22.52 12.49
C LEU A 69 15.95 23.65 12.53
N GLN A 70 16.71 23.76 13.62
CA GLN A 70 17.81 24.73 13.81
C GLN A 70 19.19 24.12 13.52
N SER A 71 19.27 22.84 13.12
CA SER A 71 20.53 22.24 12.70
C SER A 71 21.18 23.09 11.59
N PRO A 72 22.49 23.39 11.68
CA PRO A 72 23.17 24.17 10.64
C PRO A 72 23.28 23.41 9.31
N ASP A 73 23.01 22.10 9.31
CA ASP A 73 22.95 21.28 8.10
C ASP A 73 21.55 21.31 7.47
N GLU A 74 21.32 22.33 6.65
CA GLU A 74 20.07 22.54 5.90
C GLU A 74 19.68 21.32 5.04
N LYS A 75 20.66 20.56 4.53
CA LYS A 75 20.40 19.35 3.73
C LYS A 75 19.89 18.20 4.60
N ALA A 76 20.47 18.00 5.78
CA ALA A 76 19.98 17.01 6.74
C ALA A 76 18.55 17.33 7.19
N ILE A 77 18.25 18.62 7.44
CA ILE A 77 16.89 19.08 7.78
C ILE A 77 15.90 18.74 6.67
N ALA A 78 16.22 19.14 5.44
CA ALA A 78 15.36 18.91 4.29
C ALA A 78 15.11 17.40 4.07
N SER A 79 16.15 16.58 4.21
CA SER A 79 16.09 15.13 4.06
C SER A 79 15.15 14.48 5.08
N THR A 80 15.32 14.73 6.38
CA THR A 80 14.44 14.12 7.39
C THR A 80 13.02 14.66 7.31
N ARG A 81 12.83 15.97 7.03
CA ARG A 81 11.49 16.53 6.81
C ARG A 81 10.78 15.80 5.68
N PHE A 82 11.48 15.55 4.58
CA PHE A 82 10.96 14.76 3.48
C PHE A 82 10.61 13.33 3.94
N THR A 83 11.52 12.64 4.63
CA THR A 83 11.27 11.28 5.14
C THR A 83 10.04 11.21 6.05
N LEU A 84 9.85 12.18 6.96
CA LEU A 84 8.68 12.24 7.83
C LEU A 84 7.39 12.45 7.02
N LEU A 85 7.39 13.38 6.07
CA LEU A 85 6.24 13.62 5.20
C LEU A 85 5.92 12.39 4.33
N ALA A 86 6.95 11.71 3.83
CA ALA A 86 6.82 10.46 3.07
C ALA A 86 6.24 9.33 3.93
N LEU A 87 6.67 9.20 5.17
CA LEU A 87 6.10 8.22 6.11
C LEU A 87 4.63 8.54 6.41
N ILE A 88 4.30 9.81 6.65
CA ILE A 88 2.92 10.25 6.92
C ILE A 88 2.02 9.98 5.71
N ILE A 89 2.43 10.32 4.49
CA ILE A 89 1.61 10.11 3.30
C ILE A 89 1.40 8.62 3.03
N LYS A 90 2.43 7.79 3.23
CA LYS A 90 2.32 6.33 3.14
C LYS A 90 1.31 5.77 4.14
N LEU A 91 1.37 6.21 5.40
CA LEU A 91 0.39 5.79 6.42
C LEU A 91 -1.02 6.27 6.09
N ALA A 92 -1.17 7.49 5.57
CA ALA A 92 -2.47 8.02 5.16
C ALA A 92 -3.09 7.19 4.02
N ASP A 93 -2.29 6.80 3.03
CA ASP A 93 -2.72 5.95 1.90
C ASP A 93 -3.13 4.54 2.37
N LEU A 94 -2.44 4.02 3.39
CA LEU A 94 -2.71 2.69 3.97
C LEU A 94 -3.67 2.73 5.18
N SER A 95 -4.41 3.82 5.36
CA SER A 95 -5.13 4.09 6.63
C SER A 95 -6.41 3.27 6.84
N ASN A 96 -6.79 2.40 5.90
CA ASN A 96 -8.03 1.61 6.01
C ASN A 96 -8.10 0.79 7.32
N PRO A 97 -7.03 0.09 7.77
CA PRO A 97 -7.07 -0.65 9.03
C PRO A 97 -7.01 0.22 10.28
N PHE A 98 -6.76 1.52 10.15
CA PHE A 98 -6.76 2.48 11.27
C PHE A 98 -8.18 2.88 11.68
N ARG A 99 -9.16 2.57 10.83
CA ARG A 99 -10.56 2.93 11.05
C ARG A 99 -11.25 1.93 11.98
N PRO A 100 -12.36 2.32 12.64
CA PRO A 100 -13.24 1.38 13.32
C PRO A 100 -13.65 0.22 12.41
N ARG A 101 -13.95 -0.93 13.02
CA ARG A 101 -14.13 -2.21 12.33
C ARG A 101 -15.13 -2.12 11.17
N GLU A 102 -16.26 -1.49 11.41
CA GLU A 102 -17.36 -1.38 10.45
C GLU A 102 -16.89 -0.67 9.18
N VAL A 103 -16.06 0.37 9.32
CA VAL A 103 -15.50 1.14 8.22
C VAL A 103 -14.36 0.39 7.55
N ALA A 104 -13.47 -0.24 8.32
CA ALA A 104 -12.36 -1.03 7.79
C ALA A 104 -12.85 -2.19 6.91
N VAL A 105 -13.95 -2.85 7.28
CA VAL A 105 -14.60 -3.91 6.49
C VAL A 105 -15.11 -3.35 5.16
N ILE A 106 -15.78 -2.19 5.16
CA ILE A 106 -16.27 -1.57 3.92
C ILE A 106 -15.12 -1.29 2.95
N TYR A 107 -14.01 -0.73 3.44
CA TYR A 107 -12.84 -0.48 2.60
C TYR A 107 -12.19 -1.77 2.09
N ALA A 108 -12.08 -2.80 2.94
CA ALA A 108 -11.59 -4.12 2.53
C ALA A 108 -12.44 -4.72 1.41
N GLU A 109 -13.77 -4.69 1.53
CA GLU A 109 -14.70 -5.15 0.49
C GLU A 109 -14.55 -4.37 -0.82
N CYS A 110 -14.32 -3.06 -0.74
CA CYS A 110 -14.10 -2.23 -1.92
C CYS A 110 -12.82 -2.63 -2.67
N VAL A 111 -11.71 -2.80 -1.95
CA VAL A 111 -10.42 -3.20 -2.53
C VAL A 111 -10.49 -4.62 -3.11
N MET A 112 -11.10 -5.57 -2.39
CA MET A 112 -11.27 -6.94 -2.91
C MET A 112 -12.10 -6.95 -4.19
N ARG A 113 -13.19 -6.17 -4.24
CA ARG A 113 -13.99 -6.04 -5.47
C ARG A 113 -13.18 -5.48 -6.63
N GLU A 114 -12.29 -4.53 -6.39
CA GLU A 114 -11.39 -4.00 -7.41
C GLU A 114 -10.41 -5.07 -7.93
N PHE A 115 -9.76 -5.82 -7.03
CA PHE A 115 -8.86 -6.92 -7.40
C PHE A 115 -9.57 -7.99 -8.23
N PHE A 116 -10.77 -8.37 -7.84
CA PHE A 116 -11.54 -9.37 -8.59
C PHE A 116 -12.00 -8.85 -9.96
N ASN A 117 -12.41 -7.57 -10.04
CA ASN A 117 -12.76 -6.96 -11.32
C ASN A 117 -11.56 -6.85 -12.25
N GLN A 118 -10.35 -6.66 -11.71
CA GLN A 118 -9.12 -6.71 -12.50
C GLN A 118 -8.85 -8.14 -13.00
N GLY A 119 -8.92 -9.15 -12.13
CA GLY A 119 -8.72 -10.54 -12.51
C GLY A 119 -9.71 -11.01 -13.59
N ASP A 120 -10.99 -10.63 -13.48
CA ASP A 120 -11.99 -10.94 -14.51
C ASP A 120 -11.64 -10.30 -15.86
N LYS A 121 -11.17 -9.04 -15.86
CA LYS A 121 -10.73 -8.35 -17.08
C LYS A 121 -9.53 -9.05 -17.70
N GLU A 122 -8.53 -9.41 -16.91
CA GLU A 122 -7.34 -10.12 -17.39
C GLU A 122 -7.72 -11.46 -18.03
N LEU A 123 -8.61 -12.23 -17.42
CA LEU A 123 -9.13 -13.47 -18.00
C LEU A 123 -9.96 -13.26 -19.26
N ILE A 124 -10.69 -12.15 -19.41
CA ILE A 124 -11.40 -11.82 -20.64
C ILE A 124 -10.43 -11.54 -21.79
N TYR A 125 -9.31 -10.85 -21.49
CA TYR A 125 -8.29 -10.57 -22.51
C TYR A 125 -7.49 -11.79 -22.89
N ASP A 126 -7.14 -12.64 -21.92
CA ASP A 126 -6.40 -13.87 -22.14
C ASP A 126 -6.78 -14.93 -21.09
N HIS A 127 -7.54 -15.93 -21.54
CA HIS A 127 -8.00 -17.05 -20.72
C HIS A 127 -6.85 -17.96 -20.22
N SER A 128 -5.62 -17.79 -20.71
CA SER A 128 -4.44 -18.55 -20.28
C SER A 128 -3.65 -17.88 -19.15
N ILE A 129 -3.98 -16.65 -18.78
CA ILE A 129 -3.32 -15.95 -17.67
C ILE A 129 -3.62 -16.65 -16.34
N ALA A 130 -2.56 -16.99 -15.62
CA ALA A 130 -2.65 -17.44 -14.23
C ALA A 130 -2.84 -16.21 -13.33
N LEU A 131 -4.06 -16.01 -12.83
CA LEU A 131 -4.36 -14.92 -11.90
C LEU A 131 -3.65 -15.11 -10.55
N PRO A 132 -3.10 -14.04 -9.96
CA PRO A 132 -2.76 -14.00 -8.56
C PRO A 132 -3.93 -14.44 -7.65
N PRO A 133 -3.68 -15.17 -6.56
CA PRO A 133 -4.74 -15.72 -5.71
C PRO A 133 -5.73 -14.70 -5.14
N HIS A 134 -5.30 -13.44 -4.96
CA HIS A 134 -6.14 -12.35 -4.44
C HIS A 134 -6.99 -11.67 -5.53
N GLN A 135 -6.73 -11.95 -6.80
CA GLN A 135 -7.48 -11.44 -7.96
C GLN A 135 -8.44 -12.50 -8.52
N ASP A 136 -8.22 -13.79 -8.24
CA ASP A 136 -9.16 -14.85 -8.58
C ASP A 136 -10.24 -14.99 -7.52
N ARG A 137 -11.44 -14.49 -7.81
CA ARG A 137 -12.64 -14.62 -6.95
C ARG A 137 -13.11 -16.07 -6.76
N TYR A 138 -12.61 -17.02 -7.54
CA TYR A 138 -12.95 -18.45 -7.47
C TYR A 138 -11.84 -19.30 -6.84
N ALA A 139 -10.63 -18.78 -6.69
CA ALA A 139 -9.55 -19.47 -6.01
C ALA A 139 -9.82 -19.43 -4.50
N TYR A 140 -9.98 -20.60 -3.88
CA TYR A 140 -9.87 -20.72 -2.42
C TYR A 140 -8.38 -20.82 -2.08
N PRO A 141 -7.69 -19.66 -1.97
CA PRO A 141 -7.68 -18.88 -0.74
C PRO A 141 -7.76 -17.34 -0.94
N GLY A 142 -8.54 -16.85 -1.90
CA GLY A 142 -8.97 -15.45 -2.05
C GLY A 142 -9.88 -14.96 -0.90
N ASN A 143 -9.60 -15.41 0.32
CA ASN A 143 -10.29 -15.02 1.53
C ASN A 143 -9.84 -13.60 1.88
N MET A 144 -10.79 -12.67 1.85
CA MET A 144 -10.59 -11.28 2.27
C MET A 144 -9.80 -11.22 3.58
N ASN A 145 -10.11 -12.10 4.55
CA ASN A 145 -9.40 -12.17 5.83
C ASN A 145 -7.89 -12.41 5.64
N THR A 146 -7.50 -13.40 4.84
CA THR A 146 -6.08 -13.70 4.58
C THR A 146 -5.39 -12.52 3.92
N CYS A 147 -6.03 -11.90 2.93
CA CYS A 147 -5.50 -10.69 2.29
C CYS A 147 -5.30 -9.56 3.30
N GLN A 148 -6.29 -9.30 4.16
CA GLN A 148 -6.22 -8.24 5.17
C GLN A 148 -5.15 -8.55 6.24
N VAL A 149 -5.04 -9.79 6.72
CA VAL A 149 -4.01 -10.20 7.68
C VAL A 149 -2.61 -10.01 7.08
N SER A 150 -2.38 -10.50 5.86
CA SER A 150 -1.08 -10.34 5.17
C SER A 150 -0.75 -8.87 4.92
N PHE A 151 -1.73 -8.06 4.51
CA PHE A 151 -1.57 -6.63 4.28
C PHE A 151 -1.22 -5.89 5.58
N ILE A 152 -1.96 -6.12 6.66
CA ILE A 152 -1.73 -5.46 7.94
C ILE A 152 -0.36 -5.84 8.50
N ARG A 153 -0.04 -7.14 8.53
CA ARG A 153 1.24 -7.63 9.08
C ARG A 153 2.44 -7.25 8.22
N GLY A 154 2.31 -7.35 6.90
CA GLY A 154 3.41 -7.18 5.97
C GLY A 154 3.73 -5.72 5.63
N LEU A 155 2.74 -4.83 5.69
CA LEU A 155 2.89 -3.46 5.21
C LEU A 155 2.57 -2.41 6.27
N VAL A 156 1.42 -2.55 6.92
CA VAL A 156 0.88 -1.52 7.82
C VAL A 156 1.64 -1.48 9.14
N LEU A 157 1.80 -2.62 9.80
CA LEU A 157 2.49 -2.70 11.10
C LEU A 157 3.95 -2.21 11.04
N PRO A 158 4.78 -2.58 10.04
CA PRO A 158 6.15 -2.06 9.96
C PRO A 158 6.23 -0.54 9.84
N LEU A 159 5.39 0.08 9.01
CA LEU A 159 5.35 1.54 8.84
C LEU A 159 4.80 2.24 10.08
N LEU A 160 3.74 1.68 10.69
CA LEU A 160 3.15 2.23 11.91
C LEU A 160 4.12 2.14 13.09
N LYS A 161 4.90 1.05 13.18
CA LYS A 161 5.96 0.91 14.17
C LYS A 161 7.03 1.97 13.96
N LEU A 162 7.56 2.13 12.74
CA LEU A 162 8.56 3.15 12.44
C LEU A 162 8.07 4.56 12.82
N PHE A 163 6.81 4.88 12.51
CA PHE A 163 6.22 6.16 12.89
C PHE A 163 6.08 6.31 14.41
N THR A 164 5.58 5.28 15.08
CA THR A 164 5.46 5.24 16.54
C THR A 164 6.80 5.45 17.21
N ASP A 165 7.82 4.68 16.85
CA ASP A 165 9.17 4.80 17.43
C ASP A 165 9.73 6.21 17.21
N THR A 166 9.52 6.77 16.01
CA THR A 166 9.96 8.14 15.68
C THR A 166 9.24 9.17 16.56
N MET A 167 7.93 9.04 16.73
CA MET A 167 7.13 9.93 17.57
C MET A 167 7.50 9.77 19.06
N ASP A 168 7.74 8.53 19.53
CA ASP A 168 8.11 8.19 20.90
C ASP A 168 9.42 8.86 21.27
N ALA A 169 10.38 8.74 20.37
CA ALA A 169 11.71 9.29 20.56
C ALA A 169 11.72 10.83 20.44
N LEU A 170 10.74 11.42 19.75
CA LEU A 170 10.46 12.87 19.82
C LEU A 170 9.74 13.29 21.11
N GLY A 171 9.30 12.35 21.97
CA GLY A 171 8.59 12.64 23.23
C GLY A 171 7.11 12.94 23.06
N THR A 172 6.50 12.58 21.91
CA THR A 172 5.10 12.95 21.58
C THR A 172 4.05 11.90 21.94
N VAL A 173 4.44 10.63 22.08
CA VAL A 173 3.49 9.49 22.00
C VAL A 173 2.71 9.25 23.28
N SER A 174 3.29 9.51 24.45
CA SER A 174 2.68 9.13 25.73
C SER A 174 1.33 9.80 26.00
N SER A 175 0.96 10.86 25.27
CA SER A 175 -0.31 11.59 25.44
C SER A 175 -1.16 11.72 24.18
N ASP A 176 -0.73 11.16 23.03
CA ASP A 176 -1.48 11.30 21.78
C ASP A 176 -2.64 10.30 21.70
N THR A 177 -3.86 10.81 21.92
CA THR A 177 -5.09 10.02 21.91
C THR A 177 -5.39 9.42 20.53
N LEU A 178 -5.01 10.10 19.44
CA LEU A 178 -5.25 9.63 18.09
C LEU A 178 -4.36 8.44 17.76
N LEU A 179 -3.06 8.52 18.09
CA LEU A 179 -2.15 7.40 17.85
C LEU A 179 -2.54 6.16 18.67
N GLN A 180 -3.03 6.35 19.90
CA GLN A 180 -3.57 5.25 20.71
C GLN A 180 -4.81 4.63 20.07
N GLU A 181 -5.75 5.44 19.57
CA GLU A 181 -6.94 4.95 18.85
C GLU A 181 -6.57 4.18 17.58
N ILE A 182 -5.63 4.71 16.78
CA ILE A 182 -5.13 4.04 15.58
C ILE A 182 -4.55 2.67 15.92
N LYS A 183 -3.69 2.59 16.95
CA LYS A 183 -3.09 1.31 17.39
C LYS A 183 -4.16 0.32 17.84
N ALA A 184 -5.14 0.77 18.64
CA ALA A 184 -6.24 -0.07 19.10
C ALA A 184 -7.10 -0.59 17.95
N ASN A 185 -7.42 0.25 16.97
CA ASN A 185 -8.20 -0.13 15.79
C ASN A 185 -7.45 -1.16 14.94
N VAL A 186 -6.15 -0.96 14.68
CA VAL A 186 -5.33 -1.92 13.93
C VAL A 186 -5.29 -3.27 14.63
N GLU A 187 -5.08 -3.30 15.94
CA GLU A 187 -5.04 -4.54 16.72
C GLU A 187 -6.40 -5.25 16.70
N MET A 188 -7.50 -4.51 16.95
CA MET A 188 -8.86 -5.06 16.90
C MET A 188 -9.18 -5.62 15.53
N ASN A 189 -8.88 -4.87 14.46
CA ASN A 189 -9.11 -5.30 13.08
C ASN A 189 -8.30 -6.54 12.73
N LEU A 190 -7.01 -6.57 13.07
CA LEU A 190 -6.14 -7.72 12.80
C LEU A 190 -6.69 -8.97 13.50
N LYS A 191 -7.02 -8.87 14.78
CA LYS A 191 -7.59 -9.98 15.54
C LYS A 191 -8.93 -10.46 14.96
N ALA A 192 -9.78 -9.54 14.53
CA ALA A 192 -11.06 -9.88 13.91
C ALA A 192 -10.86 -10.59 12.56
N TRP A 193 -9.88 -10.18 11.76
CA TRP A 193 -9.56 -10.87 10.50
C TRP A 193 -8.91 -12.24 10.72
N GLU A 194 -8.13 -12.41 11.78
CA GLU A 194 -7.57 -13.71 12.18
C GLU A 194 -8.64 -14.67 12.73
N GLY A 195 -9.74 -14.12 13.23
CA GLY A 195 -10.95 -14.86 13.56
C GLY A 195 -11.56 -15.47 12.30
N ASN A 196 -11.23 -16.71 12.00
CA ASN A 196 -11.81 -17.51 10.92
C ASN A 196 -13.26 -17.91 11.24
N ASP A 197 -14.18 -16.95 11.36
CA ASP A 197 -15.62 -17.26 11.45
C ASP A 197 -16.11 -17.76 10.08
N GLU A 198 -16.21 -19.08 9.94
CA GLU A 198 -16.70 -19.74 8.72
C GLU A 198 -18.10 -19.27 8.31
N ALA A 199 -18.96 -18.89 9.26
CA ALA A 199 -20.30 -18.39 8.97
C ALA A 199 -20.26 -16.95 8.44
N GLN A 200 -19.32 -16.13 8.91
CA GLN A 200 -19.07 -14.82 8.30
C GLN A 200 -18.50 -14.96 6.89
N MET A 201 -17.49 -15.82 6.72
CA MET A 201 -16.86 -16.08 5.41
C MET A 201 -17.87 -16.60 4.39
N GLN A 202 -18.79 -17.48 4.79
CA GLN A 202 -19.82 -18.02 3.91
C GLN A 202 -20.82 -16.94 3.47
N ARG A 203 -21.23 -16.04 4.37
CA ARG A 203 -22.10 -14.89 4.04
C ARG A 203 -21.43 -13.93 3.05
N GLU A 204 -20.15 -13.68 3.22
CA GLU A 204 -19.36 -12.83 2.32
C GLU A 204 -19.19 -13.47 0.93
N ARG A 205 -18.93 -14.79 0.87
CA ARG A 205 -18.88 -15.55 -0.39
C ARG A 205 -20.17 -15.39 -1.18
N GLU A 206 -21.31 -15.61 -0.52
CA GLU A 206 -22.62 -15.48 -1.16
C GLU A 206 -22.84 -14.05 -1.68
N ARG A 207 -22.58 -13.03 -0.84
CA ARG A 207 -22.73 -11.62 -1.22
C ARG A 207 -21.88 -11.23 -2.45
N LEU A 208 -20.64 -11.71 -2.53
CA LEU A 208 -19.73 -11.42 -3.66
C LEU A 208 -20.06 -12.27 -4.90
N GLN A 209 -20.58 -13.49 -4.71
CA GLN A 209 -21.00 -14.38 -5.78
C GLN A 209 -22.27 -13.90 -6.48
N TYR A 210 -23.24 -13.33 -5.75
CA TYR A 210 -24.46 -12.75 -6.34
C TYR A 210 -24.23 -11.43 -7.10
N ALA A 211 -23.05 -10.81 -6.96
CA ALA A 211 -22.74 -9.53 -7.59
C ALA A 211 -22.11 -9.64 -9.01
N THR A 212 -21.91 -10.86 -9.57
CA THR A 212 -21.11 -11.04 -10.81
C THR A 212 -21.71 -12.09 -11.78
N PRO A 213 -21.57 -11.94 -13.12
CA PRO A 213 -22.06 -12.92 -14.11
C PRO A 213 -21.31 -14.26 -14.04
N GLN A 214 -21.96 -15.33 -14.50
CA GLN A 214 -21.41 -16.70 -14.47
C GLN A 214 -20.01 -16.79 -15.09
N LYS A 215 -19.14 -17.61 -14.47
CA LYS A 215 -17.82 -17.99 -14.98
C LYS A 215 -17.93 -18.33 -16.48
N PRO A 216 -17.12 -17.71 -17.38
CA PRO A 216 -17.15 -18.05 -18.79
C PRO A 216 -16.96 -19.55 -18.95
N LYS A 217 -17.88 -20.21 -19.66
CA LYS A 217 -17.74 -21.63 -20.00
C LYS A 217 -16.41 -21.78 -20.73
N THR A 218 -15.56 -22.70 -20.26
CA THR A 218 -14.35 -23.11 -20.98
C THR A 218 -14.74 -23.43 -22.42
N LEU A 219 -14.21 -22.68 -23.39
CA LEU A 219 -14.34 -23.01 -24.80
C LEU A 219 -13.70 -24.39 -25.01
N PRO A 220 -14.26 -25.22 -25.91
CA PRO A 220 -13.65 -26.50 -26.25
C PRO A 220 -12.18 -26.27 -26.68
N PRO A 221 -11.27 -27.19 -26.35
CA PRO A 221 -9.87 -27.06 -26.73
C PRO A 221 -9.77 -26.78 -28.22
N LEU A 222 -8.94 -25.80 -28.59
CA LEU A 222 -8.63 -25.50 -29.98
C LEU A 222 -8.25 -26.80 -30.69
N PRO A 223 -8.78 -27.07 -31.91
CA PRO A 223 -8.41 -28.26 -32.66
C PRO A 223 -6.89 -28.31 -32.75
N ASN A 224 -6.31 -29.47 -32.41
CA ASN A 224 -4.86 -29.70 -32.43
C ASN A 224 -4.27 -29.05 -33.68
N ALA A 225 -3.39 -28.05 -33.48
CA ALA A 225 -2.56 -27.54 -34.56
C ALA A 225 -1.91 -28.76 -35.21
N GLU A 226 -2.24 -28.99 -36.48
CA GLU A 226 -1.65 -30.06 -37.27
C GLU A 226 -0.14 -29.98 -37.09
N LYS A 227 0.45 -31.09 -36.66
CA LYS A 227 1.91 -31.22 -36.49
C LYS A 227 2.57 -30.69 -37.76
N GLU A 228 3.26 -29.55 -37.65
CA GLU A 228 4.20 -29.17 -38.69
C GLU A 228 5.16 -30.36 -38.91
N PRO A 229 5.36 -30.81 -40.16
CA PRO A 229 6.25 -31.92 -40.42
C PRO A 229 7.66 -31.54 -40.01
N SER A 230 8.22 -32.36 -39.12
CA SER A 230 9.60 -32.34 -38.65
C SER A 230 10.57 -32.20 -39.82
N ARG A 231 11.27 -31.06 -39.90
CA ARG A 231 12.46 -30.89 -40.73
C ARG A 231 13.65 -31.53 -40.03
N ASP A 232 13.78 -32.83 -40.16
CA ASP A 232 15.02 -33.54 -39.88
C ASP A 232 15.37 -34.45 -41.05
N GLY A 233 16.58 -34.26 -41.57
CA GLY A 233 17.26 -35.23 -42.43
C GLY A 233 17.38 -34.82 -43.89
N GLU A 234 18.48 -34.16 -44.24
CA GLU A 234 19.41 -34.68 -45.25
C GLU A 234 20.69 -33.85 -45.26
N GLY A 235 21.69 -34.36 -44.54
CA GLY A 235 23.08 -34.18 -44.89
C GLY A 235 23.65 -35.54 -45.30
N GLU A 236 24.20 -35.62 -46.52
CA GLU A 236 25.49 -36.22 -46.88
C GLU A 236 25.51 -36.90 -48.27
N ARG A 237 26.34 -36.30 -49.14
CA ARG A 237 27.29 -36.89 -50.10
C ARG A 237 26.82 -37.88 -51.17
N GLY A 238 27.08 -37.48 -52.43
CA GLY A 238 27.21 -38.30 -53.63
C GLY A 238 27.61 -37.41 -54.80
#